data_AF-A0A3B9KC28-F1
#
_entry.id   AF-A0A3B9KC28-F1
#
_cell.length_a   1.000
_cell.length_b   1.000
_cell.length_c   1.000
_cell.angle_alpha   90.00
_cell.angle_beta   90.00
_cell.angle_gamma   90.00
#
_symmetry.space_group_name_H-M   'P 1'
#
loop_
_entity.id
_entity.type
_entity.pdbx_description
1 polymer ?
#
loop_
_entity_poly.entity_id
_entity_poly.type
_entity_poly.pdbx_seq_one_letter_code
_entity_poly.pdbx_strand_id
1 'polypeptide(L)'
;IAILLVLISIVILSSTSLLLLNVAQVYTHTGLYKAAGTSSTHSGQTTSVSSTPTSSQDVTPTATPPIFTPANTAIPSLQLPSGREIIYEQQNNIYMISSTGEALPQVLTTPGYIYNRAVRPLMTPSGQLLYSGDGIYLTDIFGGTPEKIASLAPNQVVTSLALSSDGTTVAWSTEPSSGTGVVDLYAGPLSSPTKVFEQSSSNCPCFRIFAFLNGLANQGDTTLLLTDGQQSQEAIQFGLWSLDLNNPLTASPHLLLDADSPQGPLILDPYSNVLLYSSYEGQVPKPTDGSVPDDLAVLKYANSLAVTTLDGHPLALDSSQVLLSEQHELHNSANYHWVSTPVFTIDGNTLIYVEFSTQAQPPYDRTSALFMAKISGSGKQLRVDKAQLIATANTRLLELGAWFNNRILTFYGDGTLYAMDIQTGAVATIAQTGAYARIIAVVGVGGT
;
A
#
# COMPACT_ATOMS: atom_id res chain seq x y z
N ILE A 1 -7.37 -20.36 54.28
CA ILE A 1 -7.07 -18.90 54.25
C ILE A 1 -5.58 -18.63 54.48
N ALA A 2 -4.96 -19.09 55.58
CA ALA A 2 -3.52 -18.89 55.83
C ALA A 2 -2.60 -19.47 54.72
N ILE A 3 -2.89 -20.65 54.19
CA ILE A 3 -2.12 -21.28 53.10
C ILE A 3 -2.24 -20.50 51.78
N LEU A 4 -3.41 -19.91 51.51
CA LEU A 4 -3.66 -19.11 50.31
C LEU A 4 -2.86 -17.79 50.36
N LEU A 5 -2.77 -17.17 51.54
CA LEU A 5 -1.97 -15.96 51.74
C LEU A 5 -0.47 -16.24 51.59
N VAL A 6 0.02 -17.40 52.07
CA VAL A 6 1.41 -17.82 51.88
C VAL A 6 1.73 -18.04 50.39
N LEU A 7 0.82 -18.66 49.63
CA LEU A 7 0.99 -18.85 48.19
C LEU A 7 0.99 -17.51 47.42
N ILE A 8 0.10 -16.58 47.77
CA ILE A 8 0.08 -15.24 47.17
C ILE A 8 1.39 -14.48 47.49
N SER A 9 1.89 -14.57 48.72
CA SER A 9 3.18 -13.96 49.09
C SER A 9 4.36 -14.58 48.34
N ILE A 10 4.39 -15.90 48.13
CA ILE A 10 5.44 -16.57 47.35
C ILE A 10 5.38 -16.16 45.88
N VAL A 11 4.19 -16.03 45.29
CA VAL A 11 4.01 -15.58 43.90
C VAL A 11 4.49 -14.13 43.74
N ILE A 12 4.14 -13.23 44.66
CA ILE A 12 4.60 -11.83 44.63
C ILE A 12 6.12 -11.72 44.83
N LEU A 13 6.71 -12.49 45.75
CA LEU A 13 8.17 -12.52 45.95
C LEU A 13 8.91 -13.08 44.73
N SER A 14 8.34 -14.06 44.04
CA SER A 14 8.93 -14.63 42.82
C SER A 14 8.83 -13.69 41.62
N SER A 15 7.74 -12.92 41.48
CA SER A 15 7.57 -11.97 40.36
C SER A 15 8.41 -10.69 40.53
N THR A 16 8.63 -10.21 41.76
CA THR A 16 9.53 -9.08 42.00
C THR A 16 11.01 -9.42 41.82
N SER A 17 11.38 -10.69 41.97
CA SER A 17 12.76 -11.16 41.80
C SER A 17 13.18 -11.27 40.32
N LEU A 18 12.23 -11.53 39.41
CA LEU A 18 12.49 -11.52 37.96
C LEU A 18 12.57 -10.10 37.36
N LEU A 19 11.88 -9.12 37.96
CA LEU A 19 11.94 -7.71 37.54
C LEU A 19 13.28 -7.04 37.91
N LEU A 20 13.94 -7.46 38.99
CA LEU A 20 15.23 -6.89 39.40
C LEU A 20 16.43 -7.46 38.63
N LEU A 21 16.34 -8.68 38.09
CA LEU A 21 17.41 -9.28 37.27
C LEU A 21 17.46 -8.71 35.84
N ASN A 22 16.32 -8.25 35.28
CA ASN A 22 16.28 -7.64 33.94
C ASN A 22 16.61 -6.14 33.91
N VAL A 23 16.54 -5.43 35.04
CA VAL A 23 16.90 -4.00 35.11
C VAL A 23 18.40 -3.79 35.39
N ALA A 24 19.11 -4.80 35.91
CA ALA A 24 20.54 -4.70 36.23
C ALA A 24 21.49 -4.95 35.03
N GLN A 25 21.01 -5.41 33.87
CA GLN A 25 21.85 -5.63 32.67
C GLN A 25 21.86 -4.46 31.66
N VAL A 26 21.13 -3.37 31.92
CA VAL A 26 21.11 -2.18 31.03
C VAL A 26 22.05 -1.06 31.50
N TYR A 27 22.70 -1.19 32.66
CA TYR A 27 23.61 -0.18 33.21
C TYR A 27 25.06 -0.67 33.38
N THR A 28 25.70 -1.11 32.31
CA THR A 28 27.18 -1.08 32.21
C THR A 28 27.61 -0.83 30.78
N HIS A 29 27.79 0.45 30.40
CA HIS A 29 28.92 0.93 29.60
C HIS A 29 28.94 2.47 29.55
N THR A 30 29.69 3.07 30.48
CA THR A 30 30.22 4.44 30.35
C THR A 30 31.66 4.36 29.84
N GLY A 31 31.94 5.05 28.73
CA GLY A 31 33.26 5.14 28.11
C GLY A 31 33.44 6.44 27.32
N LEU A 32 33.63 7.54 28.07
CA LEU A 32 34.38 8.77 27.76
C LEU A 32 34.66 9.14 26.29
N TYR A 33 34.11 10.28 25.82
CA TYR A 33 34.84 11.15 24.89
C TYR A 33 34.87 12.59 25.39
N LYS A 34 36.10 13.06 25.57
CA LYS A 34 36.51 14.39 26.00
C LYS A 34 36.62 15.27 24.75
N ALA A 35 35.96 16.43 24.77
CA ALA A 35 36.10 17.45 23.75
C ALA A 35 37.46 18.17 23.86
N ALA A 36 38.13 18.34 22.72
CA ALA A 36 39.01 19.47 22.43
C ALA A 36 39.04 19.62 20.90
N GLY A 37 38.54 20.76 20.41
CA GLY A 37 38.27 20.98 19.00
C GLY A 37 39.44 21.57 18.21
N THR A 38 39.20 21.70 16.91
CA THR A 38 39.64 22.84 16.10
C THR A 38 38.69 22.97 14.93
N SER A 39 38.12 24.16 14.77
CA SER A 39 37.34 24.56 13.60
C SER A 39 38.22 24.59 12.35
N SER A 40 37.75 23.98 11.28
CA SER A 40 38.06 24.42 9.91
C SER A 40 36.81 24.28 9.05
N THR A 41 36.21 25.42 8.76
CA THR A 41 35.31 25.64 7.63
C THR A 41 35.91 25.02 6.37
N HIS A 42 35.25 24.04 5.75
CA HIS A 42 35.39 23.73 4.32
C HIS A 42 34.06 23.20 3.80
N SER A 43 33.51 23.93 2.83
CA SER A 43 32.46 23.50 1.93
C SER A 43 32.89 22.22 1.22
N GLY A 44 32.09 21.16 1.30
CA GLY A 44 32.29 19.93 0.54
C GLY A 44 30.94 19.44 0.03
N GLN A 45 30.75 19.57 -1.27
CA GLN A 45 29.64 18.99 -2.03
C GLN A 45 29.44 17.52 -1.62
N THR A 46 28.26 17.19 -1.10
CA THR A 46 27.76 15.83 -1.15
C THR A 46 27.40 15.52 -2.59
N THR A 47 28.33 14.87 -3.29
CA THR A 47 28.04 14.13 -4.52
C THR A 47 26.95 13.10 -4.22
N SER A 48 25.75 13.35 -4.71
CA SER A 48 24.68 12.36 -4.83
C SER A 48 25.16 11.27 -5.77
N VAL A 49 25.27 10.03 -5.28
CA VAL A 49 25.46 8.87 -6.15
C VAL A 49 24.14 8.68 -6.90
N SER A 50 24.10 9.19 -8.13
CA SER A 50 23.04 8.93 -9.10
C SER A 50 23.13 7.47 -9.53
N SER A 51 22.19 6.63 -9.09
CA SER A 51 22.01 5.29 -9.65
C SER A 51 21.37 5.42 -11.03
N THR A 52 22.20 5.59 -12.05
CA THR A 52 21.79 5.36 -13.44
C THR A 52 21.56 3.85 -13.60
N PRO A 53 20.50 3.38 -14.29
CA PRO A 53 20.35 1.95 -14.57
C PRO A 53 21.62 1.44 -15.25
N THR A 54 22.33 0.51 -14.61
CA THR A 54 23.56 -0.06 -15.12
C THR A 54 23.26 -0.93 -16.33
N SER A 55 23.92 -0.62 -17.45
CA SER A 55 24.08 -1.57 -18.54
C SER A 55 25.08 -2.65 -18.10
N SER A 56 24.62 -3.88 -18.00
CA SER A 56 25.46 -5.01 -18.38
C SER A 56 25.00 -5.46 -19.76
N GLN A 57 25.75 -5.06 -20.79
CA GLN A 57 25.81 -5.80 -22.04
C GLN A 57 26.47 -7.15 -21.74
N ASP A 58 25.68 -8.04 -21.15
CA ASP A 58 25.83 -9.48 -21.18
C ASP A 58 24.40 -9.98 -21.07
N VAL A 59 23.84 -10.43 -22.20
CA VAL A 59 22.54 -11.11 -22.26
C VAL A 59 22.72 -12.45 -21.52
N THR A 60 22.71 -12.35 -20.20
CA THR A 60 22.71 -13.46 -19.26
C THR A 60 21.24 -13.90 -19.17
N PRO A 61 20.95 -15.21 -19.26
CA PRO A 61 19.65 -15.73 -19.66
C PRO A 61 18.54 -15.16 -18.79
N THR A 62 17.40 -14.87 -19.42
CA THR A 62 16.13 -14.47 -18.79
C THR A 62 16.01 -15.18 -17.46
N ALA A 63 16.24 -14.46 -16.35
CA ALA A 63 16.24 -15.06 -15.03
C ALA A 63 14.93 -15.83 -14.90
N THR A 64 15.02 -17.14 -14.63
CA THR A 64 13.83 -17.97 -14.44
C THR A 64 12.97 -17.27 -13.40
N PRO A 65 11.70 -16.94 -13.71
CA PRO A 65 10.88 -16.19 -12.77
C PRO A 65 10.88 -16.87 -11.41
N PRO A 66 11.03 -16.11 -10.31
CA PRO A 66 11.07 -16.62 -8.94
C PRO A 66 9.69 -17.09 -8.45
N ILE A 67 8.84 -17.57 -9.36
CA ILE A 67 7.48 -18.02 -9.12
C ILE A 67 7.32 -19.45 -9.64
N PHE A 68 6.65 -20.26 -8.84
CA PHE A 68 6.45 -21.68 -9.04
C PHE A 68 4.97 -22.02 -8.95
N THR A 69 4.58 -23.11 -9.61
CA THR A 69 3.22 -23.66 -9.47
C THR A 69 2.97 -24.11 -8.02
N PRO A 70 1.71 -24.34 -7.61
CA PRO A 70 1.41 -24.89 -6.29
C PRO A 70 2.08 -26.25 -6.00
N ALA A 71 2.48 -26.99 -7.06
CA ALA A 71 3.23 -28.24 -6.95
C ALA A 71 4.76 -28.03 -6.86
N ASN A 72 5.21 -26.78 -6.67
CA ASN A 72 6.62 -26.38 -6.63
C ASN A 72 7.39 -26.74 -7.92
N THR A 73 6.74 -26.62 -9.08
CA THR A 73 7.36 -26.82 -10.38
C THR A 73 7.57 -25.48 -11.07
N ALA A 74 8.53 -25.43 -12.00
CA ALA A 74 8.72 -24.26 -12.85
C ALA A 74 7.43 -23.91 -13.61
N ILE A 75 7.17 -22.63 -13.73
CA ILE A 75 6.02 -22.07 -14.44
C ILE A 75 6.33 -21.96 -15.95
N PRO A 76 5.36 -22.23 -16.85
CA PRO A 76 5.54 -21.99 -18.28
C PRO A 76 5.75 -20.51 -18.60
N SER A 77 6.49 -20.21 -19.67
CA SER A 77 6.67 -18.81 -20.09
C SER A 77 5.40 -18.24 -20.72
N LEU A 78 5.14 -16.96 -20.46
CA LEU A 78 4.10 -16.18 -21.11
C LEU A 78 4.71 -15.29 -22.19
N GLN A 79 4.07 -15.20 -23.35
CA GLN A 79 4.36 -14.15 -24.33
C GLN A 79 3.39 -13.00 -24.13
N LEU A 80 3.91 -11.80 -23.88
CA LEU A 80 3.08 -10.61 -23.72
C LEU A 80 2.71 -10.02 -25.09
N PRO A 81 1.46 -9.61 -25.28
CA PRO A 81 1.07 -8.80 -26.43
C PRO A 81 1.90 -7.51 -26.50
N SER A 82 2.38 -7.15 -27.68
CA SER A 82 3.04 -5.87 -27.92
C SER A 82 2.03 -4.70 -27.94
N GLY A 83 2.54 -3.46 -28.01
CA GLY A 83 1.71 -2.26 -28.11
C GLY A 83 1.11 -1.81 -26.78
N ARG A 84 1.74 -2.19 -25.66
CA ARG A 84 1.41 -1.68 -24.33
C ARG A 84 2.65 -1.17 -23.62
N GLU A 85 2.47 -0.14 -22.82
CA GLU A 85 3.47 0.44 -21.95
C GLU A 85 3.09 0.20 -20.49
N ILE A 86 4.10 0.03 -19.63
CA ILE A 86 3.94 -0.16 -18.19
C ILE A 86 4.51 1.06 -17.50
N ILE A 87 3.67 1.68 -16.67
CA ILE A 87 4.05 2.83 -15.85
C ILE A 87 4.38 2.33 -14.45
N TYR A 88 5.54 2.70 -13.93
CA TYR A 88 5.98 2.32 -12.59
C TYR A 88 6.73 3.45 -11.90
N GLU A 89 6.61 3.52 -10.57
CA GLU A 89 7.37 4.47 -9.74
C GLU A 89 8.58 3.79 -9.10
N GLN A 90 9.67 4.56 -9.00
CA GLN A 90 10.75 4.33 -8.05
C GLN A 90 10.93 5.59 -7.21
N GLN A 91 11.75 5.54 -6.15
CA GLN A 91 11.95 6.67 -5.23
C GLN A 91 12.33 8.00 -5.90
N ASN A 92 12.96 7.95 -7.08
CA ASN A 92 13.47 9.15 -7.74
C ASN A 92 12.55 9.68 -8.84
N ASN A 93 11.90 8.80 -9.61
CA ASN A 93 11.12 9.17 -10.77
C ASN A 93 9.99 8.17 -11.05
N ILE A 94 9.08 8.60 -11.92
CA ILE A 94 8.12 7.73 -12.56
C ILE A 94 8.65 7.37 -13.96
N TYR A 95 8.56 6.09 -14.30
CA TYR A 95 9.11 5.50 -15.52
C TYR A 95 8.01 4.87 -16.36
N MET A 96 8.30 4.76 -17.65
CA MET A 96 7.51 4.05 -18.65
C MET A 96 8.41 3.05 -19.37
N ILE A 97 7.92 1.84 -19.62
CA ILE A 97 8.64 0.83 -20.42
C ILE A 97 7.67 -0.01 -21.25
N SER A 98 8.10 -0.41 -22.45
CA SER A 98 7.36 -1.36 -23.27
C SER A 98 7.13 -2.66 -22.50
N SER A 99 5.92 -3.19 -22.62
CA SER A 99 5.50 -4.50 -22.09
C SER A 99 6.36 -5.67 -22.55
N THR A 100 7.00 -5.58 -23.71
CA THR A 100 7.91 -6.63 -24.21
C THR A 100 9.32 -6.52 -23.61
N GLY A 101 9.63 -5.45 -22.88
CA GLY A 101 10.95 -5.21 -22.28
C GLY A 101 12.06 -4.92 -23.31
N GLU A 102 11.73 -4.80 -24.59
CA GLU A 102 12.72 -4.61 -25.66
C GLU A 102 13.33 -3.20 -25.69
N ALA A 103 12.65 -2.23 -25.06
CA ALA A 103 13.10 -0.84 -24.98
C ALA A 103 13.62 -0.49 -23.58
N LEU A 104 14.55 0.47 -23.51
CA LEU A 104 15.01 1.02 -22.24
C LEU A 104 13.87 1.78 -21.53
N PRO A 105 13.80 1.73 -20.18
CA PRO A 105 12.88 2.57 -19.44
C PRO A 105 13.06 4.06 -19.74
N GLN A 106 11.97 4.74 -20.04
CA GLN A 106 11.89 6.17 -20.23
C GLN A 106 11.45 6.84 -18.92
N VAL A 107 12.16 7.89 -18.50
CA VAL A 107 11.70 8.75 -17.40
C VAL A 107 10.57 9.66 -17.89
N LEU A 108 9.47 9.71 -17.14
CA LEU A 108 8.37 10.63 -17.40
C LEU A 108 8.66 12.01 -16.80
N THR A 109 8.33 13.06 -17.55
CA THR A 109 8.47 14.46 -17.09
C THR A 109 7.44 14.75 -16.00
N THR A 110 7.86 14.68 -14.75
CA THR A 110 7.00 14.79 -13.56
C THR A 110 7.53 15.88 -12.61
N PRO A 111 7.46 17.16 -13.00
CA PRO A 111 7.97 18.27 -12.19
C PRO A 111 7.27 18.31 -10.84
N GLY A 112 8.03 18.64 -9.80
CA GLY A 112 7.52 18.72 -8.43
C GLY A 112 7.21 17.38 -7.79
N TYR A 113 7.39 16.23 -8.49
CA TYR A 113 7.20 14.90 -7.92
C TYR A 113 8.11 14.70 -6.71
N ILE A 114 7.50 14.26 -5.62
CA ILE A 114 8.20 13.81 -4.42
C ILE A 114 7.62 12.46 -4.08
N TYR A 115 8.50 11.47 -4.03
CA TYR A 115 8.11 10.12 -3.65
C TYR A 115 7.47 10.11 -2.26
N ASN A 116 6.27 9.54 -2.18
CA ASN A 116 5.54 9.35 -0.93
C ASN A 116 4.90 7.95 -0.94
N ARG A 117 5.32 7.09 -0.02
CA ARG A 117 4.83 5.73 0.10
C ARG A 117 3.31 5.63 0.27
N ALA A 118 2.73 6.57 1.02
CA ALA A 118 1.31 6.64 1.34
C ALA A 118 0.47 7.22 0.19
N VAL A 119 1.07 8.00 -0.70
CA VAL A 119 0.37 8.69 -1.78
C VAL A 119 0.91 8.25 -3.12
N ARG A 120 0.17 7.33 -3.73
CA ARG A 120 0.55 6.70 -4.99
C ARG A 120 0.07 7.56 -6.17
N PRO A 121 0.85 7.68 -7.25
CA PRO A 121 0.33 8.17 -8.52
C PRO A 121 -0.82 7.31 -9.01
N LEU A 122 -1.79 7.93 -9.66
CA LEU A 122 -2.99 7.29 -10.19
C LEU A 122 -3.10 7.58 -11.68
N MET A 123 -3.57 6.61 -12.46
CA MET A 123 -3.92 6.83 -13.86
C MET A 123 -5.39 7.20 -13.95
N THR A 124 -5.72 8.30 -14.60
CA THR A 124 -7.10 8.64 -14.93
C THR A 124 -7.61 7.71 -16.04
N PRO A 125 -8.94 7.49 -16.15
CA PRO A 125 -9.53 6.78 -17.28
C PRO A 125 -9.20 7.42 -18.63
N SER A 126 -8.90 8.73 -18.67
CA SER A 126 -8.45 9.45 -19.86
C SER A 126 -6.98 9.21 -20.23
N GLY A 127 -6.23 8.42 -19.47
CA GLY A 127 -4.82 8.11 -19.72
C GLY A 127 -3.83 9.17 -19.22
N GLN A 128 -4.26 10.05 -18.31
CA GLN A 128 -3.39 11.03 -17.68
C GLN A 128 -2.90 10.52 -16.31
N LEU A 129 -1.65 10.80 -16.00
CA LEU A 129 -1.05 10.51 -14.71
C LEU A 129 -1.32 11.65 -13.73
N LEU A 130 -2.04 11.33 -12.66
CA LEU A 130 -2.25 12.18 -11.48
C LEU A 130 -1.20 11.82 -10.43
N TYR A 131 -0.42 12.80 -9.96
CA TYR A 131 0.63 12.56 -8.97
C TYR A 131 0.79 13.73 -8.00
N SER A 132 1.45 13.47 -6.87
CA SER A 132 1.70 14.46 -5.82
C SER A 132 3.18 14.78 -5.63
N GLY A 133 3.44 15.92 -4.99
CA GLY A 133 4.72 16.28 -4.42
C GLY A 133 4.63 17.65 -3.75
N ASP A 134 5.20 18.71 -4.35
CA ASP A 134 5.01 20.10 -3.89
C ASP A 134 3.63 20.71 -4.28
N GLY A 135 2.71 19.85 -4.71
CA GLY A 135 1.36 20.14 -5.16
C GLY A 135 0.73 18.89 -5.74
N ILE A 136 -0.43 19.05 -6.38
CA ILE A 136 -1.08 17.99 -7.15
C ILE A 136 -0.94 18.34 -8.63
N TYR A 137 -0.53 17.35 -9.42
CA TYR A 137 -0.22 17.51 -10.83
C TYR A 137 -0.96 16.50 -11.69
N LEU A 138 -1.30 16.90 -12.91
CA LEU A 138 -1.87 16.07 -13.95
C LEU A 138 -1.00 16.17 -15.21
N THR A 139 -0.64 15.03 -15.80
CA THR A 139 0.19 15.02 -17.03
C THR A 139 -0.23 13.90 -17.96
N ASP A 140 -0.16 14.12 -19.27
CA ASP A 140 -0.31 13.06 -20.26
C ASP A 140 1.02 12.31 -20.41
N ILE A 141 0.96 10.98 -20.35
CA ILE A 141 2.13 10.10 -20.34
C ILE A 141 2.83 9.98 -21.69
N PHE A 142 2.13 10.28 -22.79
CA PHE A 142 2.69 10.25 -24.14
C PHE A 142 3.17 11.63 -24.61
N GLY A 143 2.99 12.67 -23.81
CA GLY A 143 3.51 14.02 -24.07
C GLY A 143 2.67 15.11 -23.43
N GLY A 144 2.99 16.37 -23.74
CA GLY A 144 2.29 17.53 -23.19
C GLY A 144 3.02 18.18 -22.02
N THR A 145 2.44 19.27 -21.50
CA THR A 145 3.00 20.01 -20.37
C THR A 145 2.26 19.59 -19.10
N PRO A 146 2.97 19.11 -18.06
CA PRO A 146 2.37 18.83 -16.76
C PRO A 146 1.65 20.07 -16.20
N GLU A 147 0.42 19.90 -15.76
CA GLU A 147 -0.41 20.95 -15.18
C GLU A 147 -0.44 20.79 -13.65
N LYS A 148 -0.15 21.87 -12.92
CA LYS A 148 -0.30 21.92 -11.47
C LYS A 148 -1.73 22.31 -11.13
N ILE A 149 -2.57 21.32 -10.79
CA ILE A 149 -3.99 21.53 -10.49
C ILE A 149 -4.25 22.00 -9.06
N ALA A 150 -3.29 21.80 -8.15
CA ALA A 150 -3.32 22.37 -6.80
C ALA A 150 -1.91 22.70 -6.29
N SER A 151 -1.78 23.85 -5.62
CA SER A 151 -0.54 24.21 -4.91
C SER A 151 -0.60 23.76 -3.46
N LEU A 152 0.53 23.30 -2.92
CA LEU A 152 0.69 22.95 -1.53
C LEU A 152 1.48 24.04 -0.79
N ALA A 153 1.11 24.32 0.47
CA ALA A 153 1.93 25.21 1.29
C ALA A 153 3.29 24.53 1.60
N PRO A 154 4.40 25.29 1.76
CA PRO A 154 5.74 24.72 1.93
C PRO A 154 5.92 23.77 3.12
N ASN A 155 5.04 23.85 4.12
CA ASN A 155 5.05 23.05 5.33
C ASN A 155 3.92 22.00 5.38
N GLN A 156 3.22 21.78 4.28
CA GLN A 156 2.19 20.74 4.17
C GLN A 156 2.73 19.57 3.34
N VAL A 157 2.22 18.39 3.64
CA VAL A 157 2.44 17.16 2.86
C VAL A 157 1.09 16.57 2.49
N VAL A 158 1.00 15.97 1.30
CA VAL A 158 -0.17 15.18 0.90
C VAL A 158 -0.09 13.83 1.61
N THR A 159 -1.19 13.36 2.19
CA THR A 159 -1.22 12.11 2.97
C THR A 159 -2.11 11.03 2.40
N SER A 160 -3.00 11.39 1.48
CA SER A 160 -3.79 10.46 0.70
C SER A 160 -4.26 11.11 -0.59
N LEU A 161 -4.59 10.31 -1.60
CA LEU A 161 -5.09 10.75 -2.90
C LEU A 161 -6.03 9.67 -3.43
N ALA A 162 -7.21 10.06 -3.88
CA ALA A 162 -8.19 9.19 -4.50
C ALA A 162 -8.82 9.85 -5.73
N LEU A 163 -9.23 9.02 -6.68
CA LEU A 163 -9.95 9.40 -7.88
C LEU A 163 -11.27 8.63 -7.92
N SER A 164 -12.35 9.27 -8.38
CA SER A 164 -13.61 8.56 -8.66
C SER A 164 -13.41 7.54 -9.78
N SER A 165 -14.27 6.52 -9.83
CA SER A 165 -14.20 5.46 -10.85
C SER A 165 -14.32 5.99 -12.28
N ASP A 166 -15.03 7.11 -12.48
CA ASP A 166 -15.20 7.76 -13.77
C ASP A 166 -14.10 8.78 -14.09
N GLY A 167 -13.21 9.07 -13.14
CA GLY A 167 -12.11 10.00 -13.29
C GLY A 167 -12.48 11.48 -13.28
N THR A 168 -13.73 11.83 -13.00
CA THR A 168 -14.19 13.22 -13.05
C THR A 168 -13.95 13.97 -11.75
N THR A 169 -13.82 13.26 -10.63
CA THR A 169 -13.71 13.80 -9.29
C THR A 169 -12.41 13.32 -8.64
N VAL A 170 -11.72 14.21 -7.94
CA VAL A 170 -10.50 13.93 -7.19
C VAL A 170 -10.68 14.31 -5.74
N ALA A 171 -9.99 13.62 -4.85
CA ALA A 171 -9.87 14.04 -3.46
C ALA A 171 -8.48 13.75 -2.91
N TRP A 172 -8.00 14.61 -2.02
CA TRP A 172 -6.76 14.36 -1.27
C TRP A 172 -6.82 14.97 0.13
N SER A 173 -5.98 14.48 1.02
CA SER A 173 -5.77 15.06 2.34
C SER A 173 -4.39 15.70 2.46
N THR A 174 -4.28 16.73 3.27
CA THR A 174 -3.00 17.34 3.64
C THR A 174 -2.83 17.39 5.15
N GLU A 175 -1.59 17.30 5.61
CA GLU A 175 -1.23 17.57 7.00
C GLU A 175 0.07 18.37 7.06
N PRO A 176 0.37 19.05 8.18
CA PRO A 176 1.65 19.72 8.35
C PRO A 176 2.78 18.70 8.41
N SER A 177 3.91 18.98 7.76
CA SER A 177 5.09 18.10 7.76
C SER A 177 5.63 17.79 9.17
N SER A 178 5.32 18.64 10.14
CA SER A 178 5.62 18.43 11.57
C SER A 178 4.72 17.41 12.28
N GLY A 179 3.62 16.96 11.66
CA GLY A 179 2.55 16.15 12.28
C GLY A 179 1.58 16.97 13.16
N THR A 180 1.92 18.21 13.50
CA THR A 180 1.09 19.07 14.35
C THR A 180 0.45 20.22 13.59
N GLY A 181 -0.87 20.38 13.70
CA GLY A 181 -1.61 21.53 13.18
C GLY A 181 -2.99 21.14 12.66
N VAL A 182 -3.28 21.48 11.42
CA VAL A 182 -4.58 21.29 10.78
C VAL A 182 -4.48 20.27 9.65
N VAL A 183 -5.35 19.27 9.68
CA VAL A 183 -5.58 18.32 8.59
C VAL A 183 -6.74 18.84 7.75
N ASP A 184 -6.50 18.99 6.45
CA ASP A 184 -7.49 19.44 5.48
C ASP A 184 -7.83 18.31 4.51
N LEU A 185 -9.11 18.15 4.18
CA LEU A 185 -9.56 17.30 3.09
C LEU A 185 -10.10 18.17 1.95
N TYR A 186 -9.67 17.86 0.73
CA TYR A 186 -10.13 18.50 -0.49
C TYR A 186 -10.81 17.47 -1.36
N ALA A 187 -11.93 17.85 -1.98
CA ALA A 187 -12.62 17.03 -2.96
C ALA A 187 -13.42 17.89 -3.94
N GLY A 188 -13.73 17.32 -5.10
CA GLY A 188 -14.58 17.94 -6.12
C GLY A 188 -14.11 17.58 -7.53
N PRO A 189 -14.66 18.25 -8.55
CA PRO A 189 -14.26 18.03 -9.94
C PRO A 189 -12.75 18.14 -10.10
N LEU A 190 -12.14 17.29 -10.92
CA LEU A 190 -10.68 17.24 -11.15
C LEU A 190 -10.09 18.61 -11.53
N SER A 191 -10.88 19.45 -12.22
CA SER A 191 -10.50 20.80 -12.63
C SER A 191 -10.65 21.87 -11.54
N SER A 192 -11.41 21.62 -10.49
CA SER A 192 -11.76 22.62 -9.46
C SER A 192 -12.11 22.00 -8.10
N PRO A 193 -11.21 21.20 -7.51
CA PRO A 193 -11.40 20.66 -6.17
C PRO A 193 -11.46 21.76 -5.10
N THR A 194 -12.23 21.54 -4.04
CA THR A 194 -12.41 22.51 -2.95
C THR A 194 -12.21 21.86 -1.58
N LYS A 195 -11.97 22.66 -0.54
CA LYS A 195 -11.88 22.12 0.83
C LYS A 195 -13.27 21.65 1.28
N VAL A 196 -13.37 20.41 1.73
CA VAL A 196 -14.63 19.79 2.16
C VAL A 196 -14.66 19.44 3.64
N PHE A 197 -13.50 19.38 4.29
CA PHE A 197 -13.39 19.11 5.72
C PHE A 197 -12.09 19.69 6.28
N GLU A 198 -12.09 20.06 7.56
CA GLU A 198 -10.95 20.60 8.29
C GLU A 198 -11.01 20.12 9.74
N GLN A 199 -9.87 19.73 10.31
CA GLN A 199 -9.76 19.41 11.72
C GLN A 199 -8.35 19.63 12.28
N SER A 200 -8.22 19.73 13.59
CA SER A 200 -6.89 19.71 14.20
C SER A 200 -6.32 18.29 14.26
N SER A 201 -5.05 18.12 13.95
CA SER A 201 -4.34 16.85 14.16
C SER A 201 -4.22 16.47 15.63
N SER A 202 -4.46 17.39 16.57
CA SER A 202 -4.56 17.09 18.00
C SER A 202 -5.86 16.36 18.40
N ASN A 203 -6.86 16.38 17.52
CA ASN A 203 -8.17 15.76 17.72
C ASN A 203 -8.38 14.66 16.68
N CYS A 204 -7.62 13.57 16.76
CA CYS A 204 -7.84 12.42 15.89
C CYS A 204 -9.22 11.75 16.19
N PRO A 205 -9.84 11.02 15.23
CA PRO A 205 -9.22 10.36 14.07
C PRO A 205 -8.58 11.33 13.08
N CYS A 206 -7.34 11.10 12.69
CA CYS A 206 -6.58 11.96 11.79
C CYS A 206 -6.87 11.57 10.34
N PHE A 207 -8.00 12.06 9.85
CA PHE A 207 -8.64 11.59 8.63
C PHE A 207 -7.77 11.71 7.39
N ARG A 208 -7.82 10.64 6.62
CA ARG A 208 -7.27 10.48 5.28
C ARG A 208 -8.34 9.94 4.37
N ILE A 209 -8.18 10.18 3.09
CA ILE A 209 -9.09 9.71 2.07
C ILE A 209 -8.70 8.28 1.71
N PHE A 210 -9.66 7.38 1.85
CA PHE A 210 -9.51 6.00 1.43
C PHE A 210 -9.99 5.82 -0.02
N ALA A 211 -11.24 6.21 -0.31
CA ALA A 211 -11.84 6.06 -1.64
C ALA A 211 -13.08 6.96 -1.80
N PHE A 212 -13.55 7.13 -3.03
CA PHE A 212 -14.94 7.52 -3.27
C PHE A 212 -15.85 6.30 -3.15
N LEU A 213 -17.04 6.48 -2.58
CA LEU A 213 -18.07 5.44 -2.66
C LEU A 213 -18.59 5.39 -4.11
N ASN A 214 -18.67 4.19 -4.68
CA ASN A 214 -19.28 4.02 -5.99
C ASN A 214 -20.78 4.27 -5.88
N GLY A 215 -21.36 5.00 -6.83
CA GLY A 215 -22.80 5.23 -6.84
C GLY A 215 -23.44 5.00 -8.18
N LEU A 216 -24.77 4.96 -8.16
CA LEU A 216 -25.59 4.76 -9.35
C LEU A 216 -25.67 6.07 -10.14
N ALA A 217 -24.82 6.24 -11.15
CA ALA A 217 -24.83 7.26 -12.22
C ALA A 217 -25.08 8.75 -11.87
N ASN A 218 -25.32 9.12 -10.61
CA ASN A 218 -25.59 10.48 -10.10
C ASN A 218 -25.33 10.62 -8.58
N GLN A 219 -24.99 9.54 -7.85
CA GLN A 219 -24.68 9.57 -6.41
C GLN A 219 -23.23 9.21 -6.08
N GLY A 220 -22.55 8.50 -6.98
CA GLY A 220 -21.11 8.25 -6.87
C GLY A 220 -20.43 9.59 -7.01
N ASP A 221 -19.48 9.88 -6.13
CA ASP A 221 -18.79 11.18 -6.02
C ASP A 221 -19.42 12.18 -5.04
N THR A 222 -20.51 11.81 -4.35
CA THR A 222 -21.05 12.63 -3.25
C THR A 222 -20.67 12.11 -1.86
N THR A 223 -20.02 10.95 -1.77
CA THR A 223 -19.59 10.37 -0.49
C THR A 223 -18.12 9.96 -0.57
N LEU A 224 -17.32 10.47 0.38
CA LEU A 224 -15.95 10.01 0.61
C LEU A 224 -15.94 8.95 1.70
N LEU A 225 -15.12 7.93 1.50
CA LEU A 225 -14.69 7.02 2.53
C LEU A 225 -13.37 7.52 3.11
N LEU A 226 -13.33 7.63 4.44
CA LEU A 226 -12.19 8.13 5.19
C LEU A 226 -11.61 7.03 6.08
N THR A 227 -10.33 7.12 6.37
CA THR A 227 -9.61 6.27 7.35
C THR A 227 -8.72 7.12 8.25
N ASP A 228 -8.25 6.57 9.36
CA ASP A 228 -7.37 7.26 10.31
C ASP A 228 -5.90 6.90 10.04
N GLY A 229 -5.07 7.93 9.83
CA GLY A 229 -3.63 7.78 9.72
C GLY A 229 -2.87 7.67 11.06
N GLN A 230 -3.56 7.78 12.20
CA GLN A 230 -2.97 7.78 13.56
C GLN A 230 -1.77 8.74 13.71
N GLN A 231 -1.82 9.91 13.07
CA GLN A 231 -0.74 10.92 13.03
C GLN A 231 0.58 10.44 12.40
N SER A 232 0.60 9.29 11.71
CA SER A 232 1.80 8.79 11.02
C SER A 232 1.73 9.11 9.54
N GLN A 233 2.74 9.77 8.98
CA GLN A 233 2.89 10.00 7.52
C GLN A 233 3.03 8.70 6.69
N GLU A 234 3.17 7.55 7.34
CA GLU A 234 3.21 6.23 6.70
C GLU A 234 1.81 5.84 6.17
N ALA A 235 1.75 4.82 5.31
CA ALA A 235 0.51 4.35 4.65
C ALA A 235 -0.42 3.56 5.61
N ILE A 236 -0.53 3.99 6.86
CA ILE A 236 -1.35 3.39 7.91
C ILE A 236 -2.81 3.80 7.73
N GLN A 237 -3.72 2.83 7.90
CA GLN A 237 -5.16 3.00 7.74
C GLN A 237 -5.87 2.26 8.87
N PHE A 238 -6.60 2.99 9.71
CA PHE A 238 -7.42 2.41 10.78
C PHE A 238 -8.83 2.96 10.77
N GLY A 239 -9.80 2.08 11.04
CA GLY A 239 -11.21 2.42 10.98
C GLY A 239 -11.67 2.88 9.59
N LEU A 240 -12.97 3.06 9.46
CA LEU A 240 -13.61 3.54 8.25
C LEU A 240 -14.76 4.47 8.60
N TRP A 241 -14.84 5.61 7.92
CA TRP A 241 -15.95 6.55 8.03
C TRP A 241 -16.47 6.94 6.67
N SER A 242 -17.72 7.38 6.59
CA SER A 242 -18.26 8.09 5.44
C SER A 242 -18.39 9.59 5.71
N LEU A 243 -18.06 10.42 4.73
CA LEU A 243 -18.30 11.85 4.73
C LEU A 243 -19.17 12.23 3.52
N ASP A 244 -20.31 12.86 3.79
CA ASP A 244 -21.21 13.42 2.77
C ASP A 244 -20.67 14.76 2.25
N LEU A 245 -20.49 14.84 0.93
CA LEU A 245 -19.96 16.02 0.24
C LEU A 245 -21.05 17.02 -0.16
N ASN A 246 -22.34 16.72 0.02
CA ASN A 246 -23.42 17.64 -0.34
C ASN A 246 -23.47 18.87 0.58
N ASN A 247 -22.92 18.77 1.80
CA ASN A 247 -22.87 19.86 2.78
C ASN A 247 -21.43 20.03 3.32
N PRO A 248 -20.47 20.46 2.48
CA PRO A 248 -19.07 20.52 2.84
C PRO A 248 -18.85 21.42 4.05
N LEU A 249 -17.82 21.11 4.86
CA LEU A 249 -17.42 21.79 6.09
C LEU A 249 -18.43 21.72 7.27
N THR A 250 -19.63 21.21 7.04
CA THR A 250 -20.66 21.04 8.10
C THR A 250 -21.00 19.59 8.36
N ALA A 251 -20.79 18.70 7.39
CA ALA A 251 -20.94 17.27 7.56
C ALA A 251 -19.91 16.73 8.57
N SER A 252 -20.37 15.84 9.45
CA SER A 252 -19.52 15.08 10.36
C SER A 252 -19.29 13.67 9.81
N PRO A 253 -18.05 13.17 9.80
CA PRO A 253 -17.77 11.78 9.43
C PRO A 253 -18.59 10.79 10.27
N HIS A 254 -19.24 9.85 9.60
CA HIS A 254 -20.04 8.79 10.22
C HIS A 254 -19.23 7.49 10.26
N LEU A 255 -19.04 6.94 11.46
CA LEU A 255 -18.26 5.71 11.68
C LEU A 255 -18.95 4.49 11.05
N LEU A 256 -18.18 3.70 10.32
CA LEU A 256 -18.60 2.47 9.65
C LEU A 256 -17.87 1.25 10.23
N LEU A 257 -16.54 1.35 10.36
CA LEU A 257 -15.67 0.34 10.97
C LEU A 257 -14.94 0.99 12.14
N ASP A 258 -15.00 0.36 13.32
CA ASP A 258 -14.36 0.86 14.55
C ASP A 258 -12.85 1.09 14.36
N ALA A 259 -12.30 2.05 15.10
CA ALA A 259 -10.90 2.48 15.04
C ALA A 259 -10.09 2.09 16.29
N ASP A 260 -10.74 1.56 17.34
CA ASP A 260 -10.08 1.19 18.60
C ASP A 260 -9.24 -0.09 18.47
N SER A 261 -9.60 -0.95 17.50
CA SER A 261 -8.81 -2.11 17.09
C SER A 261 -7.95 -1.75 15.88
N PRO A 262 -6.80 -2.42 15.66
CA PRO A 262 -5.96 -2.17 14.50
C PRO A 262 -6.59 -2.75 13.21
N GLN A 263 -7.86 -2.47 12.95
CA GLN A 263 -8.59 -2.88 11.75
C GLN A 263 -8.65 -1.73 10.75
N GLY A 264 -8.58 -2.04 9.46
CA GLY A 264 -8.44 -1.03 8.43
C GLY A 264 -9.03 -1.47 7.09
N PRO A 265 -9.50 -0.53 6.28
CA PRO A 265 -9.89 -0.81 4.91
C PRO A 265 -8.65 -1.11 4.06
N LEU A 266 -8.74 -2.08 3.16
CA LEU A 266 -7.62 -2.48 2.30
C LEU A 266 -7.81 -2.03 0.86
N ILE A 267 -9.00 -2.31 0.29
CA ILE A 267 -9.36 -1.91 -1.07
C ILE A 267 -10.89 -1.94 -1.24
N LEU A 268 -11.43 -0.92 -1.92
CA LEU A 268 -12.80 -0.92 -2.43
C LEU A 268 -12.78 -1.41 -3.88
N ASP A 269 -13.73 -2.27 -4.25
CA ASP A 269 -13.90 -2.68 -5.64
C ASP A 269 -14.09 -1.44 -6.55
N PRO A 270 -13.38 -1.32 -7.68
CA PRO A 270 -13.41 -0.08 -8.49
C PRO A 270 -14.78 0.27 -9.09
N TYR A 271 -15.72 -0.68 -9.16
CA TYR A 271 -17.00 -0.49 -9.84
C TYR A 271 -18.22 -0.89 -9.00
N SER A 272 -18.02 -1.31 -7.75
CA SER A 272 -19.09 -1.70 -6.84
C SER A 272 -18.75 -1.32 -5.39
N ASN A 273 -19.71 -1.46 -4.49
CA ASN A 273 -19.49 -1.14 -3.08
C ASN A 273 -19.03 -2.34 -2.25
N VAL A 274 -18.32 -3.29 -2.89
CA VAL A 274 -17.68 -4.40 -2.18
C VAL A 274 -16.36 -3.90 -1.58
N LEU A 275 -16.27 -3.97 -0.25
CA LEU A 275 -15.10 -3.57 0.52
C LEU A 275 -14.35 -4.81 0.99
N LEU A 276 -13.04 -4.85 0.74
CA LEU A 276 -12.11 -5.70 1.46
C LEU A 276 -11.49 -4.91 2.61
N TYR A 277 -11.53 -5.48 3.81
CA TYR A 277 -10.91 -4.90 5.00
C TYR A 277 -10.23 -5.99 5.83
N SER A 278 -9.33 -5.57 6.72
CA SER A 278 -8.74 -6.44 7.74
C SER A 278 -9.40 -6.16 9.09
N SER A 279 -9.73 -7.19 9.86
CA SER A 279 -10.07 -7.03 11.28
C SER A 279 -8.84 -6.79 12.15
N TYR A 280 -7.63 -7.00 11.60
CA TYR A 280 -6.38 -6.74 12.31
C TYR A 280 -5.18 -6.53 11.38
N GLU A 281 -4.40 -5.51 11.68
CA GLU A 281 -3.15 -5.18 11.01
C GLU A 281 -2.01 -5.16 12.03
N GLY A 282 -1.00 -5.97 11.75
CA GLY A 282 0.12 -6.22 12.66
C GLY A 282 1.44 -5.71 12.11
N GLN A 283 2.39 -5.50 13.02
CA GLN A 283 3.79 -5.30 12.64
C GLN A 283 4.39 -6.60 12.10
N VAL A 284 5.26 -6.44 11.12
CA VAL A 284 6.03 -7.54 10.52
C VAL A 284 7.48 -7.41 10.95
N PRO A 285 8.17 -8.52 11.31
CA PRO A 285 9.62 -8.48 11.51
C PRO A 285 10.34 -7.91 10.28
N LYS A 286 11.17 -6.89 10.50
CA LYS A 286 11.96 -6.25 9.45
C LYS A 286 13.10 -7.20 8.99
N PRO A 287 13.17 -7.54 7.69
CA PRO A 287 14.31 -8.29 7.16
C PRO A 287 15.64 -7.53 7.37
N THR A 288 16.71 -8.25 7.72
CA THR A 288 18.01 -7.62 8.05
C THR A 288 18.98 -7.56 6.87
N ASP A 289 18.57 -8.05 5.71
CA ASP A 289 19.39 -8.24 4.52
C ASP A 289 19.17 -7.17 3.44
N GLY A 290 18.29 -6.20 3.71
CA GLY A 290 17.94 -5.11 2.78
C GLY A 290 16.99 -5.52 1.65
N SER A 291 16.37 -6.70 1.72
CA SER A 291 15.44 -7.16 0.66
C SER A 291 14.13 -6.38 0.62
N VAL A 292 13.76 -5.73 1.72
CA VAL A 292 12.58 -4.87 1.82
C VAL A 292 13.05 -3.45 2.13
N PRO A 293 12.70 -2.45 1.30
CA PRO A 293 12.95 -1.04 1.58
C PRO A 293 12.50 -0.61 2.97
N ASP A 294 13.26 0.28 3.60
CA ASP A 294 13.00 0.73 4.99
C ASP A 294 11.59 1.30 5.17
N ASP A 295 11.08 2.03 4.18
CA ASP A 295 9.75 2.63 4.19
C ASP A 295 8.61 1.61 4.00
N LEU A 296 8.90 0.40 3.52
CA LEU A 296 7.97 -0.73 3.49
C LEU A 296 8.08 -1.59 4.75
N ALA A 297 9.27 -1.71 5.32
CA ALA A 297 9.52 -2.54 6.49
C ALA A 297 8.82 -2.01 7.76
N VAL A 298 8.52 -0.71 7.82
CA VAL A 298 7.82 -0.07 8.94
C VAL A 298 6.30 -0.18 8.87
N LEU A 299 5.75 -0.61 7.72
CA LEU A 299 4.30 -0.71 7.55
C LEU A 299 3.70 -1.80 8.44
N LYS A 300 2.44 -1.59 8.80
CA LYS A 300 1.57 -2.64 9.30
C LYS A 300 0.93 -3.36 8.12
N TYR A 301 0.70 -4.65 8.29
CA TYR A 301 0.11 -5.49 7.25
C TYR A 301 -1.07 -6.26 7.84
N ALA A 302 -2.12 -6.41 7.04
CA ALA A 302 -3.27 -7.24 7.36
C ALA A 302 -2.85 -8.68 7.67
N ASN A 303 -3.38 -9.28 8.73
CA ASN A 303 -3.24 -10.72 9.01
C ASN A 303 -4.61 -11.43 8.95
N SER A 304 -5.60 -10.76 8.37
CA SER A 304 -6.98 -11.23 8.25
C SER A 304 -7.60 -10.58 7.02
N LEU A 305 -8.62 -11.20 6.45
CA LEU A 305 -9.36 -10.65 5.32
C LEU A 305 -10.84 -10.93 5.50
N ALA A 306 -11.63 -9.86 5.48
CA ALA A 306 -13.07 -9.91 5.46
C ALA A 306 -13.60 -9.07 4.29
N VAL A 307 -14.64 -9.58 3.63
CA VAL A 307 -15.30 -8.92 2.51
C VAL A 307 -16.72 -8.57 2.94
N THR A 308 -17.14 -7.34 2.70
CA THR A 308 -18.50 -6.88 2.98
C THR A 308 -19.00 -5.97 1.85
N THR A 309 -20.29 -5.64 1.86
CA THR A 309 -20.86 -4.60 1.01
C THR A 309 -21.15 -3.36 1.86
N LEU A 310 -20.84 -2.18 1.32
CA LEU A 310 -21.27 -0.90 1.87
C LEU A 310 -22.61 -0.51 1.22
N ASP A 311 -23.68 -0.47 2.01
CA ASP A 311 -25.02 -0.16 1.53
C ASP A 311 -25.88 0.60 2.55
N GLY A 312 -27.10 0.97 2.15
CA GLY A 312 -28.06 1.64 3.01
C GLY A 312 -27.98 3.18 3.02
N HIS A 313 -28.96 3.78 3.71
CA HIS A 313 -29.02 5.22 4.01
C HIS A 313 -29.55 5.36 5.47
N PRO A 314 -28.69 5.64 6.48
CA PRO A 314 -27.26 5.91 6.38
C PRO A 314 -26.45 4.69 5.92
N LEU A 315 -25.28 4.96 5.35
CA LEU A 315 -24.34 3.92 4.91
C LEU A 315 -23.91 3.06 6.10
N ALA A 316 -23.86 1.74 5.92
CA ALA A 316 -23.43 0.77 6.92
C ALA A 316 -22.67 -0.39 6.27
N LEU A 317 -21.94 -1.15 7.08
CA LEU A 317 -21.42 -2.46 6.68
C LEU A 317 -22.54 -3.49 6.77
N ASP A 318 -22.76 -4.24 5.70
CA ASP A 318 -23.58 -5.45 5.76
C ASP A 318 -22.77 -6.62 6.37
N SER A 319 -23.35 -7.81 6.32
CA SER A 319 -22.78 -9.05 6.86
C SER A 319 -21.47 -9.40 6.16
N SER A 320 -20.38 -9.40 6.91
CA SER A 320 -19.05 -9.74 6.39
C SER A 320 -18.88 -11.25 6.16
N GLN A 321 -18.18 -11.59 5.08
CA GLN A 321 -17.68 -12.93 4.79
C GLN A 321 -16.19 -12.97 5.11
N VAL A 322 -15.79 -13.84 6.04
CA VAL A 322 -14.38 -14.02 6.41
C VAL A 322 -13.70 -14.90 5.36
N LEU A 323 -12.70 -14.33 4.69
CA LEU A 323 -11.86 -15.03 3.72
C LEU A 323 -10.61 -15.62 4.38
N LEU A 324 -9.98 -14.85 5.26
CA LEU A 324 -8.79 -15.23 6.00
C LEU A 324 -9.00 -14.86 7.47
N SER A 325 -8.97 -15.86 8.34
CA SER A 325 -9.20 -15.65 9.77
C SER A 325 -7.99 -15.01 10.44
N GLU A 326 -8.26 -14.08 11.34
CA GLU A 326 -7.26 -13.42 12.15
C GLU A 326 -6.40 -14.38 12.99
N GLN A 327 -5.12 -14.06 13.12
CA GLN A 327 -4.16 -14.79 13.95
C GLN A 327 -3.74 -13.93 15.15
N HIS A 328 -4.22 -14.31 16.34
CA HIS A 328 -3.81 -13.67 17.59
C HIS A 328 -2.65 -14.40 18.25
N GLU A 329 -1.66 -13.65 18.74
CA GLU A 329 -0.72 -14.07 19.79
C GLU A 329 -0.02 -15.44 19.59
N LEU A 330 0.26 -15.82 18.34
CA LEU A 330 1.11 -16.98 18.07
C LEU A 330 2.51 -16.75 18.64
N HIS A 331 3.09 -17.78 19.28
CA HIS A 331 4.42 -17.71 19.89
C HIS A 331 5.59 -17.57 18.88
N ASN A 332 5.34 -17.80 17.59
CA ASN A 332 6.36 -17.81 16.55
C ASN A 332 5.91 -16.97 15.36
N SER A 333 6.69 -15.95 14.99
CA SER A 333 6.43 -15.08 13.83
C SER A 333 6.31 -15.84 12.51
N ALA A 334 6.98 -16.99 12.37
CA ALA A 334 6.89 -17.82 11.17
C ALA A 334 5.56 -18.55 10.99
N ASN A 335 4.74 -18.61 12.04
CA ASN A 335 3.39 -19.12 11.94
C ASN A 335 2.38 -18.02 11.56
N TYR A 336 2.79 -16.75 11.61
CA TYR A 336 1.96 -15.66 11.14
C TYR A 336 2.06 -15.56 9.62
N HIS A 337 0.92 -15.25 9.04
CA HIS A 337 0.83 -14.74 7.69
C HIS A 337 0.46 -13.26 7.74
N TRP A 338 0.87 -12.56 6.69
CA TRP A 338 0.48 -11.21 6.41
C TRP A 338 0.08 -11.10 4.95
N VAL A 339 -0.81 -10.15 4.67
CA VAL A 339 -1.34 -9.91 3.34
C VAL A 339 -0.78 -8.59 2.80
N SER A 340 -0.33 -8.61 1.55
CA SER A 340 0.04 -7.41 0.81
C SER A 340 -0.71 -7.31 -0.52
N THR A 341 -0.96 -6.05 -0.92
CA THR A 341 -1.45 -5.65 -2.24
C THR A 341 -2.63 -6.48 -2.78
N PRO A 342 -3.78 -6.53 -2.07
CA PRO A 342 -4.97 -7.13 -2.64
C PRO A 342 -5.45 -6.34 -3.86
N VAL A 343 -5.95 -7.04 -4.88
CA VAL A 343 -6.52 -6.46 -6.11
C VAL A 343 -7.78 -7.21 -6.53
N PHE A 344 -8.82 -6.47 -6.89
CA PHE A 344 -9.99 -7.03 -7.57
C PHE A 344 -9.73 -7.16 -9.07
N THR A 345 -10.33 -8.17 -9.71
CA THR A 345 -10.49 -8.17 -11.17
C THR A 345 -11.37 -7.00 -11.61
N ILE A 346 -11.24 -6.61 -12.88
CA ILE A 346 -12.01 -5.50 -13.47
C ILE A 346 -13.53 -5.71 -13.33
N ASP A 347 -13.99 -6.96 -13.30
CA ASP A 347 -15.41 -7.30 -13.12
C ASP A 347 -15.84 -7.44 -11.65
N GLY A 348 -14.93 -7.22 -10.69
CA GLY A 348 -15.17 -7.33 -9.25
C GLY A 348 -15.42 -8.74 -8.71
N ASN A 349 -15.41 -9.77 -9.57
CA ASN A 349 -15.83 -11.12 -9.19
C ASN A 349 -14.68 -11.99 -8.66
N THR A 350 -13.45 -11.49 -8.66
CA THR A 350 -12.28 -12.22 -8.17
C THR A 350 -11.37 -11.29 -7.40
N LEU A 351 -10.94 -11.73 -6.22
CA LEU A 351 -9.90 -11.10 -5.44
C LEU A 351 -8.61 -11.89 -5.58
N ILE A 352 -7.50 -11.21 -5.83
CA ILE A 352 -6.16 -11.77 -5.81
C ILE A 352 -5.34 -11.01 -4.76
N TYR A 353 -4.57 -11.73 -3.95
CA TYR A 353 -3.72 -11.13 -2.94
C TYR A 353 -2.46 -11.95 -2.73
N VAL A 354 -1.46 -11.31 -2.13
CA VAL A 354 -0.21 -11.94 -1.72
C VAL A 354 -0.32 -12.25 -0.24
N GLU A 355 -0.14 -13.49 0.13
CA GLU A 355 0.17 -13.88 1.50
C GLU A 355 1.67 -14.04 1.61
N PHE A 356 2.28 -13.53 2.68
CA PHE A 356 3.67 -13.83 3.00
C PHE A 356 3.83 -14.18 4.47
N SER A 357 4.85 -15.00 4.75
CA SER A 357 5.32 -15.30 6.11
C SER A 357 6.78 -14.87 6.24
N THR A 358 7.28 -14.78 7.47
CA THR A 358 8.69 -14.45 7.75
C THR A 358 9.35 -15.59 8.50
N GLN A 359 10.67 -15.76 8.38
CA GLN A 359 11.36 -16.71 9.25
C GLN A 359 11.25 -16.31 10.73
N ALA A 360 11.38 -17.28 11.64
CA ALA A 360 11.29 -17.07 13.08
C ALA A 360 12.49 -16.31 13.67
N GLN A 361 13.58 -16.21 12.91
CA GLN A 361 14.88 -15.71 13.33
C GLN A 361 15.51 -14.85 12.22
N PRO A 362 16.44 -13.94 12.57
CA PRO A 362 17.22 -13.22 11.57
C PRO A 362 17.85 -14.18 10.55
N PRO A 363 17.82 -13.87 9.24
CA PRO A 363 17.53 -12.56 8.66
C PRO A 363 16.05 -12.19 8.49
N TYR A 364 15.11 -12.98 9.01
CA TYR A 364 13.66 -12.79 8.86
C TYR A 364 13.20 -12.79 7.39
N ASP A 365 13.83 -13.65 6.58
CA ASP A 365 13.49 -13.79 5.16
C ASP A 365 11.98 -14.02 4.98
N ARG A 366 11.40 -13.32 4.01
CA ARG A 366 10.00 -13.50 3.64
C ARG A 366 9.86 -14.61 2.61
N THR A 367 8.75 -15.34 2.70
CA THR A 367 8.30 -16.25 1.63
C THR A 367 6.88 -15.88 1.25
N SER A 368 6.60 -15.83 -0.05
CA SER A 368 5.35 -15.27 -0.57
C SER A 368 4.57 -16.32 -1.34
N ALA A 369 3.25 -16.19 -1.35
CA ALA A 369 2.33 -17.01 -2.11
C ALA A 369 1.18 -16.14 -2.63
N LEU A 370 0.70 -16.46 -3.82
CA LEU A 370 -0.44 -15.78 -4.43
C LEU A 370 -1.69 -16.62 -4.24
N PHE A 371 -2.74 -15.97 -3.81
CA PHE A 371 -4.04 -16.58 -3.59
C PHE A 371 -5.12 -15.87 -4.41
N MET A 372 -6.11 -16.65 -4.84
CA MET A 372 -7.26 -16.18 -5.58
C MET A 372 -8.55 -16.64 -4.89
N ALA A 373 -9.51 -15.74 -4.70
CA ALA A 373 -10.84 -16.06 -4.18
C ALA A 373 -11.91 -15.49 -5.10
N LYS A 374 -12.95 -16.27 -5.38
CA LYS A 374 -14.11 -15.79 -6.16
C LYS A 374 -15.10 -15.10 -5.25
N ILE A 375 -15.69 -14.05 -5.76
CA ILE A 375 -16.70 -13.24 -5.09
C ILE A 375 -17.95 -13.27 -5.94
N SER A 376 -19.10 -13.45 -5.31
CA SER A 376 -20.39 -13.49 -6.00
C SER A 376 -21.50 -12.94 -5.12
N GLY A 377 -22.57 -12.47 -5.76
CA GLY A 377 -23.68 -11.81 -5.07
C GLY A 377 -23.31 -10.41 -4.56
N SER A 378 -24.24 -9.79 -3.83
CA SER A 378 -24.07 -8.46 -3.24
C SER A 378 -24.96 -8.32 -2.01
N GLY A 379 -24.62 -7.35 -1.13
CA GLY A 379 -25.31 -7.15 0.15
C GLY A 379 -25.41 -8.45 0.94
N LYS A 380 -26.60 -8.78 1.45
CA LYS A 380 -26.87 -10.00 2.21
C LYS A 380 -26.65 -11.32 1.45
N GLN A 381 -26.53 -11.28 0.13
CA GLN A 381 -26.25 -12.45 -0.70
C GLN A 381 -24.77 -12.56 -1.10
N LEU A 382 -23.91 -11.65 -0.62
CA LEU A 382 -22.48 -11.70 -0.84
C LEU A 382 -21.89 -13.02 -0.35
N ARG A 383 -21.11 -13.67 -1.20
CA ARG A 383 -20.41 -14.92 -0.93
C ARG A 383 -18.98 -14.82 -1.43
N VAL A 384 -18.08 -15.40 -0.65
CA VAL A 384 -16.66 -15.53 -1.02
C VAL A 384 -16.31 -17.00 -0.98
N ASP A 385 -15.77 -17.51 -2.09
CA ASP A 385 -15.26 -18.87 -2.17
C ASP A 385 -13.96 -19.01 -1.38
N LYS A 386 -13.66 -20.23 -0.96
CA LYS A 386 -12.36 -20.53 -0.33
C LYS A 386 -11.22 -20.13 -1.25
N ALA A 387 -10.26 -19.38 -0.71
CA ALA A 387 -9.05 -18.98 -1.43
C ALA A 387 -8.29 -20.22 -1.97
N GLN A 388 -7.82 -20.10 -3.21
CA GLN A 388 -7.01 -21.10 -3.90
C GLN A 388 -5.60 -20.58 -4.08
N LEU A 389 -4.61 -21.40 -3.71
CA LEU A 389 -3.20 -21.13 -4.00
C LEU A 389 -3.00 -21.22 -5.52
N ILE A 390 -2.56 -20.12 -6.14
CA ILE A 390 -2.28 -20.08 -7.58
C ILE A 390 -0.79 -20.15 -7.87
N ALA A 391 0.07 -19.66 -6.96
CA ALA A 391 1.51 -19.75 -7.10
C ALA A 391 2.25 -19.53 -5.77
N THR A 392 3.48 -20.03 -5.68
CA THR A 392 4.43 -19.72 -4.60
C THR A 392 5.62 -18.98 -5.17
N ALA A 393 6.21 -18.08 -4.40
CA ALA A 393 7.37 -17.30 -4.81
C ALA A 393 8.48 -17.34 -3.75
N ASN A 394 9.72 -17.43 -4.20
CA ASN A 394 10.90 -17.26 -3.34
C ASN A 394 11.37 -15.80 -3.27
N THR A 395 10.58 -14.87 -3.82
CA THR A 395 10.83 -13.44 -3.68
C THR A 395 10.59 -12.97 -2.25
N ARG A 396 11.53 -12.17 -1.75
CA ARG A 396 11.46 -11.60 -0.40
C ARG A 396 10.55 -10.38 -0.32
N LEU A 397 10.27 -9.73 -1.44
CA LEU A 397 9.23 -8.72 -1.57
C LEU A 397 8.45 -8.98 -2.86
N LEU A 398 7.14 -9.18 -2.74
CA LEU A 398 6.21 -9.34 -3.86
C LEU A 398 5.03 -8.38 -3.68
N GLU A 399 4.75 -7.59 -4.71
CA GLU A 399 3.62 -6.66 -4.73
C GLU A 399 2.88 -6.74 -6.05
N LEU A 400 1.56 -6.92 -5.99
CA LEU A 400 0.70 -6.91 -7.16
C LEU A 400 0.57 -5.48 -7.71
N GLY A 401 0.53 -5.40 -9.04
CA GLY A 401 0.42 -4.16 -9.80
C GLY A 401 -0.91 -4.04 -10.52
N ALA A 402 -0.92 -3.23 -11.57
CA ALA A 402 -2.09 -3.04 -12.43
C ALA A 402 -2.38 -4.27 -13.30
N TRP A 403 -3.66 -4.41 -13.68
CA TRP A 403 -4.07 -5.37 -14.70
C TRP A 403 -3.50 -4.99 -16.05
N PHE A 404 -2.84 -5.94 -16.69
CA PHE A 404 -2.41 -5.81 -18.08
C PHE A 404 -3.60 -5.97 -19.03
N ASN A 405 -4.52 -6.88 -18.70
CA ASN A 405 -5.82 -7.06 -19.33
C ASN A 405 -6.72 -7.89 -18.38
N ASN A 406 -7.83 -8.44 -18.86
CA ASN A 406 -8.78 -9.21 -18.05
C ASN A 406 -8.27 -10.58 -17.53
N ARG A 407 -7.04 -11.00 -17.86
CA ARG A 407 -6.47 -12.28 -17.40
C ARG A 407 -5.02 -12.19 -16.96
N ILE A 408 -4.30 -11.14 -17.37
CA ILE A 408 -2.87 -10.96 -17.08
C ILE A 408 -2.73 -9.87 -16.03
N LEU A 409 -2.15 -10.23 -14.88
CA LEU A 409 -1.86 -9.32 -13.78
C LEU A 409 -0.35 -9.04 -13.74
N THR A 410 0.03 -7.77 -13.58
CA THR A 410 1.44 -7.41 -13.37
C THR A 410 1.81 -7.49 -11.90
N PHE A 411 3.08 -7.73 -11.61
CA PHE A 411 3.59 -7.70 -10.24
C PHE A 411 5.09 -7.37 -10.20
N TYR A 412 5.52 -6.84 -9.08
CA TYR A 412 6.93 -6.64 -8.73
C TYR A 412 7.44 -7.82 -7.90
N GLY A 413 8.68 -8.24 -8.14
CA GLY A 413 9.39 -9.20 -7.32
C GLY A 413 10.89 -8.93 -7.30
N ASP A 414 11.47 -8.66 -6.13
CA ASP A 414 12.93 -8.51 -5.88
C ASP A 414 13.71 -7.75 -6.98
N GLY A 415 13.22 -6.59 -7.39
CA GLY A 415 13.89 -5.72 -8.37
C GLY A 415 13.57 -6.03 -9.83
N THR A 416 12.52 -6.81 -10.09
CA THR A 416 12.06 -7.15 -11.43
C THR A 416 10.55 -6.99 -11.55
N LEU A 417 10.08 -6.52 -12.71
CA LEU A 417 8.67 -6.45 -13.09
C LEU A 417 8.31 -7.70 -13.90
N TYR A 418 7.15 -8.27 -13.59
CA TYR A 418 6.65 -9.48 -14.21
C TYR A 418 5.16 -9.34 -14.54
N ALA A 419 4.67 -10.26 -15.36
CA ALA A 419 3.25 -10.42 -15.65
C ALA A 419 2.87 -11.90 -15.59
N MET A 420 1.74 -12.20 -14.99
CA MET A 420 1.21 -13.56 -14.82
C MET A 420 -0.17 -13.67 -15.46
N ASP A 421 -0.36 -14.67 -16.31
CA ASP A 421 -1.70 -15.10 -16.72
C ASP A 421 -2.31 -15.93 -15.58
N ILE A 422 -3.33 -15.39 -14.93
CA ILE A 422 -3.90 -15.95 -13.69
C ILE A 422 -4.64 -17.28 -13.91
N GLN A 423 -4.96 -17.63 -15.17
CA GLN A 423 -5.69 -18.86 -15.50
C GLN A 423 -4.72 -20.01 -15.77
N THR A 424 -3.67 -19.74 -16.53
CA THR A 424 -2.67 -20.75 -16.93
C THR A 424 -1.50 -20.83 -15.94
N GLY A 425 -1.32 -19.80 -15.13
CA GLY A 425 -0.16 -19.61 -14.28
C GLY A 425 1.11 -19.18 -15.03
N ALA A 426 1.05 -18.98 -16.35
CA ALA A 426 2.23 -18.63 -17.15
C ALA A 426 2.77 -17.23 -16.78
N VAL A 427 4.09 -17.07 -16.77
CA VAL A 427 4.76 -15.81 -16.35
C VAL A 427 5.71 -15.29 -17.41
N ALA A 428 5.72 -13.96 -17.57
CA ALA A 428 6.67 -13.21 -18.38
C ALA A 428 7.52 -12.29 -17.48
N THR A 429 8.81 -12.20 -17.77
CA THR A 429 9.69 -11.16 -17.24
C THR A 429 9.59 -9.94 -18.15
N ILE A 430 9.32 -8.76 -17.56
CA ILE A 430 9.17 -7.51 -18.29
C ILE A 430 10.47 -6.72 -18.26
N ALA A 431 10.94 -6.38 -17.06
CA ALA A 431 12.09 -5.49 -16.88
C ALA A 431 12.78 -5.72 -15.55
N GLN A 432 14.11 -5.65 -15.54
CA GLN A 432 14.89 -5.54 -14.30
C GLN A 432 15.03 -4.06 -13.93
N THR A 433 14.48 -3.67 -12.79
CA THR A 433 14.53 -2.30 -12.29
C THR A 433 15.74 -2.06 -11.39
N GLY A 434 16.35 -3.13 -10.85
CA GLY A 434 17.52 -3.07 -9.97
C GLY A 434 17.29 -2.47 -8.59
N ALA A 435 16.10 -1.90 -8.36
CA ALA A 435 15.64 -1.35 -7.11
C ALA A 435 14.14 -1.59 -6.97
N TYR A 436 13.60 -1.31 -5.79
CA TYR A 436 12.16 -1.34 -5.56
C TYR A 436 11.41 -0.50 -6.60
N ALA A 437 10.32 -1.07 -7.11
CA ALA A 437 9.44 -0.42 -8.07
C ALA A 437 7.99 -0.82 -7.78
N ARG A 438 7.08 0.14 -7.91
CA ARG A 438 5.64 -0.13 -7.84
C ARG A 438 5.01 0.11 -9.20
N ILE A 439 4.28 -0.88 -9.71
CA ILE A 439 3.57 -0.77 -10.98
C ILE A 439 2.28 0.01 -10.76
N ILE A 440 2.12 1.11 -11.50
CA ILE A 440 0.99 2.04 -11.39
C ILE A 440 -0.10 1.69 -12.39
N ALA A 441 0.27 1.45 -13.65
CA ALA A 441 -0.69 1.27 -14.74
C ALA A 441 -0.09 0.48 -15.91
N VAL A 442 -0.99 -0.07 -16.74
CA VAL A 442 -0.67 -0.58 -18.08
C VAL A 442 -1.54 0.17 -19.08
N VAL A 443 -0.92 0.77 -20.09
CA VAL A 443 -1.59 1.62 -21.07
C VAL A 443 -1.34 1.11 -22.50
N GLY A 444 -2.28 1.32 -23.41
CA GLY A 444 -2.11 0.99 -24.82
C GLY A 444 -1.34 2.06 -25.59
N VAL A 445 -0.49 1.64 -26.53
CA VAL A 445 0.19 2.56 -27.46
C VAL A 445 -0.82 2.99 -28.52
N GLY A 446 -1.15 4.28 -28.57
CA GLY A 446 -2.02 4.85 -29.62
C GLY A 446 -3.46 5.23 -29.22
N GLY A 447 -3.72 5.45 -27.93
CA GLY A 447 -4.82 6.28 -27.42
C GLY A 447 -6.22 6.06 -28.01
N THR A 448 -6.96 5.11 -27.43
CA THR A 448 -8.41 5.25 -27.13
C THR A 448 -8.75 4.36 -25.96
#